data_AF-A0A1R0LE52-F1
#
_entry.id   AF-A0A1R0LE52-F1
#
_cell.length_a   1.000
_cell.length_b   1.000
_cell.length_c   1.000
_cell.angle_alpha   90.00
_cell.angle_beta   90.00
_cell.angle_gamma   90.00
#
_symmetry.space_group_name_H-M   'P 1'
#
loop_
_entity.id
_entity.type
_entity.pdbx_description
1 polymer ?
#
loop_
_entity_poly.entity_id
_entity_poly.type
_entity_poly.pdbx_seq_one_letter_code
_entity_poly.pdbx_strand_id
1 'polypeptide(L)'
;MRFGLRRRAAAGFATLLLPLAGLVGLASPAQAAATATASFTKTSDWGTGFGGQWTIKNTGTSSISSWTVEWDFPSGTSVTSAWDADVTSSGTHWTAKNKSYNGTVAPGATVSFGFNGAGPGSPSNCKLNGDSCDGTTVPGDNPPSAPGTPTASGITDTSVKLGWSAATDDKGVKNYDVLRDGKVVSTVTATSYTDTGLTAGTDYSYTVQARDTADQTGPVSGAVKVHTTGGTPTPPTTGDKVKLGYFTEWGIYGRNYNVKNLVTSGSAAKITHINYAFGNVTNGQCAIGDSYADYDKAFTADQSVSGVADTWDQPLRGNFNQLRELKAKYPNLKVLWSFGGWTWSGGFAQAAANPTAFADSCYSLVEDPRWADVFDGIDIDWEYPNACGLSCDTSGAAAFKNVLAALRAKFGASKLVTAAVTADGSSGGKIEAADYAGAAQYADWYNVMSYDFFGAWDAQGPTAPHSPLTSYSGIPKAGFDTADAIAKYKSIGVPASKLLIGIGLYGRGWTGVTQDAPGGTATGPAAGTYEQGIEDYKVLKTSCPVTGTVAGTAYAHCGSNWWSYDTPSTIAGKMSWAKSQGLGGAFFWEFSGDTGDGELVNAISSNL
;
A
#
# COMPACT_ATOMS: atom_id res chain seq x y z
N MET A 1 52.65 -21.77 -43.03
CA MET A 1 53.64 -20.72 -42.65
C MET A 1 53.04 -19.92 -41.50
N ARG A 2 53.64 -19.66 -40.34
CA ARG A 2 54.96 -19.92 -39.74
C ARG A 2 54.76 -19.82 -38.20
N PHE A 3 55.34 -20.78 -37.48
CA PHE A 3 56.05 -20.71 -36.16
C PHE A 3 55.37 -20.03 -34.94
N GLY A 4 55.49 -20.53 -33.69
CA GLY A 4 56.38 -21.55 -33.10
C GLY A 4 55.88 -22.00 -31.70
N LEU A 5 56.18 -23.25 -31.28
CA LEU A 5 57.25 -23.67 -30.32
C LEU A 5 56.92 -23.32 -28.85
N ARG A 6 57.08 -24.14 -27.79
CA ARG A 6 57.70 -25.45 -27.46
C ARG A 6 57.27 -25.80 -26.00
N ARG A 7 56.89 -27.05 -25.63
CA ARG A 7 57.72 -28.14 -24.99
C ARG A 7 58.32 -27.75 -23.61
N ARG A 8 58.31 -28.50 -22.50
CA ARG A 8 58.30 -29.95 -22.09
C ARG A 8 58.01 -29.99 -20.55
N ALA A 9 57.26 -30.89 -19.91
CA ALA A 9 57.33 -32.36 -19.69
C ALA A 9 58.14 -32.85 -18.45
N ALA A 10 57.55 -33.84 -17.75
CA ALA A 10 58.07 -34.82 -16.77
C ALA A 10 58.06 -34.45 -15.27
N ALA A 11 57.89 -35.33 -14.27
CA ALA A 11 57.31 -36.68 -14.08
C ALA A 11 57.52 -37.04 -12.58
N GLY A 12 56.70 -37.90 -11.96
CA GLY A 12 57.00 -38.46 -10.63
C GLY A 12 55.96 -39.45 -10.09
N PHE A 13 56.33 -40.73 -10.02
CA PHE A 13 55.57 -41.91 -9.59
C PHE A 13 55.41 -42.02 -8.07
N ALA A 14 54.31 -42.64 -7.59
CA ALA A 14 54.34 -43.65 -6.52
C ALA A 14 53.02 -44.47 -6.46
N THR A 15 53.19 -45.79 -6.55
CA THR A 15 52.22 -46.89 -6.47
C THR A 15 51.82 -47.26 -5.04
N LEU A 16 50.59 -47.75 -4.79
CA LEU A 16 50.35 -48.87 -3.86
C LEU A 16 48.99 -49.57 -4.10
N LEU A 17 48.94 -50.84 -3.67
CA LEU A 17 48.04 -51.94 -4.05
C LEU A 17 46.73 -52.07 -3.23
N LEU A 18 45.75 -52.77 -3.85
CA LEU A 18 44.56 -53.51 -3.35
C LEU A 18 44.86 -54.46 -2.14
N PRO A 19 43.87 -55.06 -1.37
CA PRO A 19 42.57 -55.61 -1.81
C PRO A 19 41.35 -55.62 -0.83
N LEU A 20 40.20 -56.12 -1.34
CA LEU A 20 38.97 -56.54 -0.64
C LEU A 20 39.19 -57.60 0.47
N ALA A 21 38.45 -57.52 1.59
CA ALA A 21 37.65 -58.60 2.18
C ALA A 21 37.08 -58.25 3.59
N GLY A 22 35.82 -58.66 3.84
CA GLY A 22 35.37 -59.15 5.15
C GLY A 22 34.73 -58.16 6.13
N LEU A 23 33.42 -57.94 6.00
CA LEU A 23 32.57 -57.44 7.10
C LEU A 23 31.73 -58.61 7.62
N VAL A 24 32.22 -59.24 8.70
CA VAL A 24 31.46 -60.15 9.56
C VAL A 24 30.82 -59.32 10.66
N GLY A 25 29.53 -59.52 10.86
CA GLY A 25 28.73 -58.80 11.84
C GLY A 25 29.13 -59.06 13.29
N LEU A 26 29.02 -58.00 14.08
CA LEU A 26 28.71 -58.07 15.50
C LEU A 26 27.34 -57.43 15.65
N ALA A 27 26.35 -58.26 15.96
CA ALA A 27 25.02 -57.81 16.35
C ALA A 27 25.12 -57.15 17.73
N SER A 28 24.77 -55.86 17.78
CA SER A 28 24.36 -55.18 19.01
C SER A 28 22.85 -55.36 19.20
N PRO A 29 22.31 -55.29 20.43
CA PRO A 29 20.91 -55.63 20.71
C PRO A 29 19.97 -54.70 19.96
N ALA A 30 18.95 -55.27 19.33
CA ALA A 30 17.86 -54.51 18.73
C ALA A 30 17.10 -53.74 19.83
N GLN A 31 17.35 -52.44 19.95
CA GLN A 31 16.30 -51.52 20.37
C GLN A 31 15.39 -51.34 19.15
N ALA A 32 14.20 -51.92 19.21
CA ALA A 32 13.14 -51.65 18.24
C ALA A 32 12.77 -50.16 18.35
N ALA A 33 13.29 -49.35 17.42
CA ALA A 33 12.83 -47.98 17.25
C ALA A 33 11.36 -48.02 16.80
N ALA A 34 10.50 -47.23 17.45
CA ALA A 34 9.09 -47.13 17.11
C ALA A 34 8.94 -46.86 15.61
N THR A 35 8.27 -47.77 14.91
CA THR A 35 8.32 -47.86 13.44
C THR A 35 7.38 -46.87 12.74
N ALA A 36 6.65 -46.04 13.50
CA ALA A 36 5.65 -45.13 12.94
C ALA A 36 5.31 -43.97 13.88
N THR A 37 4.81 -42.87 13.32
CA THR A 37 4.20 -41.76 14.07
C THR A 37 2.80 -41.46 13.54
N ALA A 38 1.95 -40.83 14.36
CA ALA A 38 0.65 -40.31 13.96
C ALA A 38 0.48 -38.86 14.46
N SER A 39 0.06 -37.96 13.58
CA SER A 39 -0.14 -36.54 13.90
C SER A 39 -1.55 -36.07 13.55
N PHE A 40 -2.15 -35.29 14.44
CA PHE A 40 -3.49 -34.72 14.25
C PHE A 40 -3.41 -33.28 13.72
N THR A 41 -4.37 -32.91 12.88
CA THR A 41 -4.57 -31.53 12.44
C THR A 41 -6.06 -31.24 12.32
N LYS A 42 -6.50 -30.07 12.82
CA LYS A 42 -7.82 -29.53 12.47
C LYS A 42 -7.74 -28.90 11.08
N THR A 43 -8.43 -29.48 10.11
CA THR A 43 -8.45 -28.98 8.72
C THR A 43 -9.41 -27.81 8.52
N SER A 44 -10.38 -27.66 9.44
CA SER A 44 -11.33 -26.55 9.49
C SER A 44 -11.95 -26.48 10.90
N ASP A 45 -12.37 -25.28 11.34
CA ASP A 45 -13.04 -25.08 12.64
C ASP A 45 -14.11 -23.99 12.47
N TRP A 46 -15.35 -24.29 12.84
CA TRP A 46 -16.48 -23.36 12.74
C TRP A 46 -17.14 -23.11 14.11
N GLY A 47 -16.38 -23.31 15.20
CA GLY A 47 -16.76 -23.00 16.57
C GLY A 47 -17.60 -24.08 17.26
N THR A 48 -18.65 -24.58 16.60
CA THR A 48 -19.51 -25.66 17.14
C THR A 48 -19.08 -27.05 16.69
N GLY A 49 -18.21 -27.14 15.70
CA GLY A 49 -17.60 -28.36 15.18
C GLY A 49 -16.34 -28.08 14.36
N PHE A 50 -15.66 -29.13 13.92
CA PHE A 50 -14.40 -29.04 13.20
C PHE A 50 -14.20 -30.22 12.24
N GLY A 51 -13.41 -30.01 11.19
CA GLY A 51 -12.82 -31.09 10.40
C GLY A 51 -11.50 -31.52 11.02
N GLY A 52 -11.32 -32.83 11.28
CA GLY A 52 -10.11 -33.40 11.85
C GLY A 52 -9.44 -34.40 10.90
N GLN A 53 -8.12 -34.41 10.84
CA GLN A 53 -7.34 -35.38 10.07
C GLN A 53 -6.20 -35.95 10.92
N TRP A 54 -6.10 -37.27 10.95
CA TRP A 54 -4.92 -37.98 11.44
C TRP A 54 -4.04 -38.40 10.26
N THR A 55 -2.74 -38.28 10.44
CA THR A 55 -1.73 -38.64 9.44
C THR A 55 -0.72 -39.59 10.06
N ILE A 56 -0.72 -40.84 9.61
CA ILE A 56 0.18 -41.90 10.05
C ILE A 56 1.35 -41.97 9.08
N LYS A 57 2.57 -41.86 9.59
CA LYS A 57 3.81 -41.97 8.80
C LYS A 57 4.61 -43.18 9.28
N ASN A 58 4.98 -44.05 8.35
CA ASN A 58 5.94 -45.11 8.64
C ASN A 58 7.35 -44.50 8.67
N THR A 59 7.94 -44.44 9.84
CA THR A 59 9.31 -43.92 10.08
C THR A 59 10.35 -45.04 10.12
N GLY A 60 9.91 -46.30 10.13
CA GLY A 60 10.77 -47.48 10.13
C GLY A 60 11.25 -47.90 8.75
N THR A 61 11.99 -49.01 8.72
CA THR A 61 12.59 -49.61 7.50
C THR A 61 11.78 -50.78 6.94
N SER A 62 10.72 -51.21 7.61
CA SER A 62 9.80 -52.28 7.18
C SER A 62 8.38 -51.74 7.01
N SER A 63 7.61 -52.31 6.07
CA SER A 63 6.20 -51.94 5.90
C SER A 63 5.38 -52.27 7.14
N ILE A 64 4.48 -51.37 7.52
CA ILE A 64 3.43 -51.60 8.51
C ILE A 64 2.29 -52.30 7.79
N SER A 65 1.77 -53.41 8.29
CA SER A 65 0.69 -54.18 7.65
C SER A 65 -0.71 -53.69 8.02
N SER A 66 -0.86 -53.07 9.20
CA SER A 66 -2.10 -52.51 9.73
C SER A 66 -1.80 -51.42 10.74
N TRP A 67 -2.73 -50.48 10.90
CA TRP A 67 -2.62 -49.41 11.89
C TRP A 67 -3.94 -49.23 12.64
N THR A 68 -3.81 -48.91 13.92
CA THR A 68 -4.89 -48.51 14.82
C THR A 68 -4.45 -47.26 15.57
N VAL A 69 -5.21 -46.18 15.46
CA VAL A 69 -4.98 -44.93 16.20
C VAL A 69 -6.03 -44.82 17.29
N GLU A 70 -5.58 -44.62 18.52
CA GLU A 70 -6.42 -44.41 19.70
C GLU A 70 -6.17 -43.01 20.25
N TRP A 71 -7.20 -42.33 20.75
CA TRP A 71 -7.06 -41.03 21.42
C TRP A 71 -8.25 -40.76 22.34
N ASP A 72 -8.08 -39.82 23.26
CA ASP A 72 -9.15 -39.33 24.12
C ASP A 72 -9.61 -37.93 23.69
N PHE A 73 -10.90 -37.67 23.86
CA PHE A 73 -11.47 -36.32 23.79
C PHE A 73 -12.00 -35.87 25.16
N PRO A 74 -11.96 -34.57 25.50
CA PRO A 74 -12.65 -34.08 26.68
C PRO A 74 -14.17 -34.27 26.55
N SER A 75 -14.87 -34.31 27.68
CA SER A 75 -16.33 -34.39 27.69
C SER A 75 -16.95 -33.25 26.87
N GLY A 76 -18.01 -33.57 26.11
CA GLY A 76 -18.64 -32.62 25.19
C GLY A 76 -17.96 -32.52 23.81
N THR A 77 -16.90 -33.29 23.53
CA THR A 77 -16.30 -33.41 22.20
C THR A 77 -16.44 -34.83 21.67
N SER A 78 -16.85 -34.98 20.41
CA SER A 78 -17.10 -36.29 19.78
C SER A 78 -16.83 -36.28 18.27
N VAL A 79 -16.59 -37.47 17.71
CA VAL A 79 -16.63 -37.66 16.24
C VAL A 79 -18.07 -37.95 15.81
N THR A 80 -18.52 -37.25 14.76
CA THR A 80 -19.88 -37.37 14.21
C THR A 80 -19.94 -38.20 12.93
N SER A 81 -18.88 -38.17 12.12
CA SER A 81 -18.72 -38.98 10.90
C SER A 81 -17.23 -39.11 10.58
N ALA A 82 -16.82 -40.21 9.96
CA ALA A 82 -15.44 -40.47 9.58
C ALA A 82 -15.34 -41.14 8.21
N TRP A 83 -14.21 -40.96 7.54
CA TRP A 83 -13.87 -41.61 6.28
C TRP A 83 -12.46 -42.20 6.36
N ASP A 84 -12.16 -43.17 5.49
CA ASP A 84 -10.88 -43.88 5.39
C ASP A 84 -10.41 -44.62 6.66
N ALA A 85 -11.27 -44.74 7.68
CA ALA A 85 -11.06 -45.57 8.86
C ALA A 85 -12.40 -46.11 9.40
N ASP A 86 -12.35 -47.22 10.13
CA ASP A 86 -13.43 -47.67 11.00
C ASP A 86 -13.24 -47.04 12.38
N VAL A 87 -14.09 -46.07 12.73
CA VAL A 87 -14.00 -45.30 13.97
C VAL A 87 -15.08 -45.72 14.95
N THR A 88 -14.67 -46.09 16.16
CA THR A 88 -15.54 -46.49 17.28
C THR A 88 -15.16 -45.72 18.54
N SER A 89 -16.06 -45.67 19.53
CA SER A 89 -15.78 -45.04 20.81
C SER A 89 -16.37 -45.80 22.00
N SER A 90 -15.76 -45.57 23.17
CA SER A 90 -16.27 -45.95 24.47
C SER A 90 -16.11 -44.76 25.42
N GLY A 91 -17.20 -44.03 25.63
CA GLY A 91 -17.17 -42.77 26.40
C GLY A 91 -16.35 -41.71 25.67
N THR A 92 -15.31 -41.20 26.33
CA THR A 92 -14.38 -40.20 25.79
C THR A 92 -13.24 -40.79 24.97
N HIS A 93 -13.08 -42.12 24.97
CA HIS A 93 -12.01 -42.81 24.26
C HIS A 93 -12.44 -43.21 22.86
N TRP A 94 -11.60 -42.93 21.86
CA TRP A 94 -11.85 -43.15 20.45
C TRP A 94 -10.77 -44.04 19.84
N THR A 95 -11.20 -44.93 18.95
CA THR A 95 -10.33 -45.88 18.24
C THR A 95 -10.66 -45.83 16.76
N ALA A 96 -9.65 -45.63 15.91
CA ALA A 96 -9.75 -45.67 14.46
C ALA A 96 -8.86 -46.78 13.90
N LYS A 97 -9.44 -47.73 13.19
CA LYS A 97 -8.72 -48.83 12.55
C LYS A 97 -8.73 -48.68 11.03
N ASN A 98 -7.62 -49.08 10.40
CA ASN A 98 -7.50 -49.05 8.94
C ASN A 98 -8.61 -49.83 8.23
N LYS A 99 -9.00 -49.36 7.04
CA LYS A 99 -9.81 -50.13 6.07
C LYS A 99 -8.93 -51.18 5.39
N SER A 100 -9.58 -52.12 4.69
CA SER A 100 -8.88 -53.20 3.98
C SER A 100 -7.89 -52.69 2.91
N TYR A 101 -8.11 -51.51 2.34
CA TYR A 101 -7.29 -50.96 1.25
C TYR A 101 -6.16 -50.02 1.70
N ASN A 102 -6.12 -49.58 2.97
CA ASN A 102 -5.16 -48.58 3.44
C ASN A 102 -4.37 -48.98 4.69
N GLY A 103 -4.40 -50.27 5.07
CA GLY A 103 -3.65 -50.77 6.23
C GLY A 103 -2.13 -50.86 6.01
N THR A 104 -1.70 -51.14 4.77
CA THR A 104 -0.27 -51.29 4.47
C THR A 104 0.40 -49.94 4.21
N VAL A 105 1.39 -49.58 5.01
CA VAL A 105 2.16 -48.33 4.86
C VAL A 105 3.64 -48.69 4.66
N ALA A 106 4.17 -48.46 3.46
CA ALA A 106 5.57 -48.73 3.14
C ALA A 106 6.53 -47.81 3.93
N PRO A 107 7.81 -48.17 4.12
CA PRO A 107 8.82 -47.30 4.74
C PRO A 107 8.83 -45.89 4.14
N GLY A 108 8.76 -44.87 5.00
CA GLY A 108 8.72 -43.46 4.60
C GLY A 108 7.38 -42.97 4.03
N ALA A 109 6.44 -43.87 3.77
CA ALA A 109 5.12 -43.51 3.25
C ALA A 109 4.18 -43.03 4.36
N THR A 110 3.11 -42.37 3.93
CA THR A 110 2.09 -41.79 4.80
C THR A 110 0.70 -42.24 4.35
N VAL A 111 -0.18 -42.45 5.32
CA VAL A 111 -1.62 -42.62 5.11
C VAL A 111 -2.37 -41.69 6.06
N SER A 112 -3.53 -41.19 5.64
CA SER A 112 -4.36 -40.32 6.46
C SER A 112 -5.79 -40.83 6.49
N PHE A 113 -6.50 -40.49 7.57
CA PHE A 113 -7.95 -40.61 7.64
C PHE A 113 -8.53 -39.32 8.24
N GLY A 114 -9.77 -39.00 7.89
CA GLY A 114 -10.42 -37.78 8.34
C GLY A 114 -11.78 -38.02 8.98
N PHE A 115 -12.26 -37.01 9.69
CA PHE A 115 -13.54 -37.05 10.37
C PHE A 115 -14.11 -35.64 10.62
N ASN A 116 -15.42 -35.54 10.80
CA ASN A 116 -16.08 -34.35 11.34
C ASN A 116 -16.31 -34.52 12.84
N GLY A 117 -15.85 -33.55 13.63
CA GLY A 117 -16.05 -33.49 15.08
C GLY A 117 -17.09 -32.46 15.51
N ALA A 118 -17.73 -32.70 16.65
CA ALA A 118 -18.56 -31.73 17.36
C ALA A 118 -17.89 -31.38 18.70
N GLY A 119 -18.02 -30.12 19.12
CA GLY A 119 -17.40 -29.59 20.34
C GLY A 119 -15.98 -29.03 20.12
N PRO A 120 -15.45 -28.23 21.07
CA PRO A 120 -14.21 -27.47 20.88
C PRO A 120 -12.92 -28.25 21.19
N GLY A 121 -13.02 -29.45 21.77
CA GLY A 121 -11.90 -30.21 22.30
C GLY A 121 -10.87 -30.64 21.24
N SER A 122 -9.66 -30.95 21.71
CA SER A 122 -8.56 -31.50 20.92
C SER A 122 -8.18 -32.89 21.45
N PRO A 123 -7.63 -33.78 20.61
CA PRO A 123 -7.32 -35.13 21.03
C PRO A 123 -6.11 -35.16 21.98
N SER A 124 -6.12 -36.08 22.95
CA SER A 124 -5.02 -36.36 23.88
C SER A 124 -4.75 -37.86 23.95
N ASN A 125 -3.68 -38.27 24.66
CA ASN A 125 -3.33 -39.68 24.93
C ASN A 125 -3.25 -40.55 23.67
N CYS A 126 -2.71 -39.98 22.59
CA CYS A 126 -2.71 -40.66 21.31
C CYS A 126 -1.80 -41.90 21.33
N LYS A 127 -2.34 -43.03 20.91
CA LYS A 127 -1.57 -44.26 20.66
C LYS A 127 -1.69 -44.72 19.22
N LEU A 128 -0.59 -45.17 18.65
CA LEU A 128 -0.51 -45.82 17.34
C LEU A 128 -0.06 -47.26 17.56
N ASN A 129 -0.94 -48.22 17.28
CA ASN A 129 -0.70 -49.65 17.52
C ASN A 129 -0.27 -49.98 18.97
N GLY A 130 -0.76 -49.20 19.94
CA GLY A 130 -0.47 -49.36 21.36
C GLY A 130 0.70 -48.52 21.90
N ASP A 131 1.55 -47.99 21.03
CA ASP A 131 2.69 -47.11 21.39
C ASP A 131 2.31 -45.63 21.26
N SER A 132 3.09 -44.70 21.82
CA SER A 132 2.82 -43.26 21.67
C SER A 132 2.83 -42.83 20.20
N CYS A 133 1.91 -41.96 19.82
CA CYS A 133 1.82 -41.45 18.45
C CYS A 133 3.03 -40.62 17.99
N ASP A 134 3.85 -40.10 18.90
CA ASP A 134 5.10 -39.40 18.56
C ASP A 134 6.29 -40.34 18.30
N GLY A 135 6.11 -41.65 18.49
CA GLY A 135 7.18 -42.65 18.33
C GLY A 135 8.14 -42.73 19.51
N THR A 136 7.82 -42.12 20.65
CA THR A 136 8.57 -42.26 21.90
C THR A 136 7.96 -43.32 22.82
N THR A 137 8.78 -44.00 23.62
CA THR A 137 8.37 -45.14 24.45
C THR A 137 8.27 -44.78 25.93
N VAL A 138 7.66 -43.65 26.31
CA VAL A 138 7.50 -43.30 27.74
C VAL A 138 6.04 -43.50 28.20
N PRO A 139 5.66 -44.72 28.62
CA PRO A 139 4.36 -44.94 29.27
C PRO A 139 4.19 -44.05 30.50
N GLY A 140 3.14 -43.23 30.51
CA GLY A 140 2.74 -42.41 31.67
C GLY A 140 3.30 -40.98 31.70
N ASP A 141 3.80 -40.49 30.58
CA ASP A 141 4.12 -39.08 30.31
C ASP A 141 3.19 -38.59 29.18
N ASN A 142 2.44 -37.50 29.40
CA ASN A 142 1.53 -36.96 28.39
C ASN A 142 2.19 -35.77 27.69
N PRO A 143 2.01 -35.60 26.37
CA PRO A 143 2.52 -34.43 25.69
C PRO A 143 2.01 -33.11 26.28
N PRO A 144 2.80 -32.03 26.18
CA PRO A 144 2.44 -30.75 26.79
C PRO A 144 1.21 -30.12 26.14
N SER A 145 0.54 -29.22 26.85
CA SER A 145 -0.55 -28.41 26.29
C SER A 145 -0.04 -27.37 25.28
N ALA A 146 -0.95 -26.78 24.49
CA ALA A 146 -0.59 -25.68 23.61
C ALA A 146 -0.18 -24.44 24.43
N PRO A 147 0.91 -23.74 24.08
CA PRO A 147 1.22 -22.44 24.66
C PRO A 147 0.12 -21.41 24.36
N GLY A 148 0.12 -20.29 25.10
CA GLY A 148 -0.74 -19.15 24.77
C GLY A 148 -0.43 -18.54 23.39
N THR A 149 -1.43 -17.91 22.77
CA THR A 149 -1.23 -17.13 21.53
C THR A 149 -0.13 -16.07 21.76
N PRO A 150 0.93 -16.03 20.94
CA PRO A 150 2.01 -15.07 21.12
C PRO A 150 1.52 -13.63 20.97
N THR A 151 2.11 -12.73 21.73
CA THR A 151 1.97 -11.28 21.57
C THR A 151 3.26 -10.73 20.96
N ALA A 152 3.13 -9.70 20.12
CA ALA A 152 4.25 -9.06 19.46
C ALA A 152 4.47 -7.65 20.00
N SER A 153 5.74 -7.27 20.17
CA SER A 153 6.18 -5.96 20.65
C SER A 153 7.57 -5.65 20.09
N GLY A 154 8.05 -4.41 20.26
CA GLY A 154 9.41 -4.02 19.85
C GLY A 154 9.68 -4.30 18.36
N ILE A 155 8.69 -4.10 17.51
CA ILE A 155 8.80 -4.37 16.07
C ILE A 155 9.69 -3.31 15.45
N THR A 156 10.79 -3.77 14.85
CA THR A 156 11.74 -2.96 14.09
C THR A 156 11.71 -3.39 12.62
N ASP A 157 12.63 -2.87 11.83
CA ASP A 157 12.81 -3.22 10.43
C ASP A 157 13.38 -4.62 10.21
N THR A 158 14.06 -5.14 11.21
CA THR A 158 14.81 -6.39 11.09
C THR A 158 14.54 -7.34 12.25
N SER A 159 13.63 -6.98 13.16
CA SER A 159 13.30 -7.83 14.31
C SER A 159 11.92 -7.62 14.90
N VAL A 160 11.43 -8.64 15.60
CA VAL A 160 10.22 -8.59 16.43
C VAL A 160 10.46 -9.33 17.75
N LYS A 161 9.95 -8.78 18.85
CA LYS A 161 9.95 -9.45 20.16
C LYS A 161 8.61 -10.12 20.41
N LEU A 162 8.63 -11.42 20.61
CA LEU A 162 7.50 -12.28 20.92
C LEU A 162 7.49 -12.64 22.41
N GLY A 163 6.28 -12.72 22.99
CA GLY A 163 6.06 -13.27 24.33
C GLY A 163 4.74 -14.05 24.40
N TRP A 164 4.71 -15.13 25.17
CA TRP A 164 3.53 -16.01 25.31
C TRP A 164 3.39 -16.54 26.74
N SER A 165 2.22 -17.09 27.05
CA SER A 165 2.00 -17.82 28.31
C SER A 165 2.50 -19.25 28.19
N ALA A 166 3.10 -19.77 29.27
CA ALA A 166 3.67 -21.12 29.32
C ALA A 166 2.63 -22.21 29.06
N ALA A 167 3.07 -23.30 28.44
CA ALA A 167 2.31 -24.55 28.40
C ALA A 167 2.40 -25.28 29.75
N THR A 168 1.53 -26.26 29.94
CA THR A 168 1.51 -27.15 31.10
C THR A 168 1.80 -28.57 30.67
N ASP A 169 2.50 -29.31 31.52
CA ASP A 169 2.92 -30.68 31.28
C ASP A 169 3.00 -31.45 32.61
N ASP A 170 2.75 -32.77 32.62
CA ASP A 170 2.76 -33.55 33.87
C ASP A 170 4.14 -33.99 34.34
N LYS A 171 5.18 -33.89 33.49
CA LYS A 171 6.58 -34.17 33.82
C LYS A 171 7.50 -32.96 33.63
N GLY A 172 7.01 -31.93 32.93
CA GLY A 172 7.61 -30.61 32.82
C GLY A 172 7.94 -30.24 31.38
N VAL A 173 7.78 -28.95 31.06
CA VAL A 173 8.15 -28.40 29.75
C VAL A 173 9.66 -28.17 29.69
N LYS A 174 10.33 -28.80 28.72
CA LYS A 174 11.76 -28.68 28.45
C LYS A 174 12.09 -27.42 27.64
N ASN A 175 11.36 -27.17 26.54
CA ASN A 175 11.58 -26.01 25.67
C ASN A 175 10.35 -25.71 24.78
N TYR A 176 10.46 -24.65 23.97
CA TYR A 176 9.46 -24.17 23.02
C TYR A 176 10.06 -24.00 21.63
N ASP A 177 9.42 -24.58 20.62
CA ASP A 177 9.71 -24.35 19.22
C ASP A 177 8.91 -23.12 18.74
N VAL A 178 9.61 -22.08 18.27
CA VAL A 178 9.01 -20.87 17.70
C VAL A 178 8.95 -21.02 16.19
N LEU A 179 7.76 -20.89 15.61
CA LEU A 179 7.52 -21.06 14.19
C LEU A 179 7.21 -19.72 13.52
N ARG A 180 7.91 -19.43 12.42
CA ARG A 180 7.62 -18.32 11.50
C ARG A 180 7.12 -18.90 10.18
N ASP A 181 5.92 -18.49 9.76
CA ASP A 181 5.25 -18.97 8.55
C ASP A 181 5.20 -20.51 8.46
N GLY A 182 4.96 -21.14 9.61
CA GLY A 182 4.86 -22.60 9.77
C GLY A 182 6.20 -23.34 9.85
N LYS A 183 7.35 -22.65 9.87
CA LYS A 183 8.68 -23.26 9.99
C LYS A 183 9.33 -22.91 11.32
N VAL A 184 9.91 -23.88 12.02
CA VAL A 184 10.69 -23.64 13.24
C VAL A 184 11.88 -22.74 12.91
N VAL A 185 11.92 -21.55 13.50
CA VAL A 185 13.03 -20.59 13.36
C VAL A 185 13.97 -20.61 14.57
N SER A 186 13.48 -21.08 15.73
CA SER A 186 14.28 -21.20 16.95
C SER A 186 13.63 -22.13 17.97
N THR A 187 14.43 -22.68 18.88
CA THR A 187 13.97 -23.43 20.05
C THR A 187 14.51 -22.75 21.32
N VAL A 188 13.63 -22.38 22.24
CA VAL A 188 13.97 -21.57 23.43
C VAL A 188 13.41 -22.18 24.72
N THR A 189 14.07 -21.94 25.84
CA THR A 189 13.57 -22.38 27.16
C THR A 189 12.71 -21.32 27.86
N ALA A 190 12.83 -20.05 27.46
CA ALA A 190 12.02 -18.94 27.98
C ALA A 190 10.70 -18.80 27.22
N THR A 191 9.71 -18.15 27.82
CA THR A 191 8.42 -17.83 27.18
C THR A 191 8.45 -16.51 26.39
N SER A 192 9.62 -16.19 25.84
CA SER A 192 9.85 -15.02 25.01
C SER A 192 10.99 -15.28 24.03
N TYR A 193 10.91 -14.69 22.85
CA TYR A 193 11.95 -14.77 21.84
C TYR A 193 12.00 -13.49 21.02
N THR A 194 13.19 -13.02 20.66
CA THR A 194 13.35 -11.93 19.69
C THR A 194 13.84 -12.54 18.39
N ASP A 195 13.00 -12.52 17.38
CA ASP A 195 13.38 -12.96 16.05
C ASP A 195 14.08 -11.81 15.34
N THR A 196 15.26 -12.06 14.78
CA THR A 196 16.14 -11.05 14.17
C THR A 196 16.54 -11.46 12.76
N GLY A 197 17.04 -10.52 11.96
CA GLY A 197 17.35 -10.77 10.56
C GLY A 197 16.12 -10.89 9.66
N LEU A 198 15.00 -10.27 10.06
CA LEU A 198 13.81 -10.14 9.23
C LEU A 198 14.05 -9.16 8.09
N THR A 199 13.35 -9.39 6.98
CA THR A 199 13.24 -8.42 5.90
C THR A 199 12.30 -7.31 6.30
N ALA A 200 12.73 -6.07 6.14
CA ALA A 200 11.95 -4.87 6.42
C ALA A 200 10.69 -4.74 5.53
N GLY A 201 9.65 -4.07 6.04
CA GLY A 201 8.36 -3.92 5.34
C GLY A 201 7.66 -5.22 4.92
N THR A 202 7.95 -6.35 5.58
CA THR A 202 7.41 -7.68 5.23
C THR A 202 6.44 -8.18 6.31
N ASP A 203 5.37 -8.84 5.88
CA ASP A 203 4.42 -9.53 6.78
C ASP A 203 4.92 -10.92 7.17
N TYR A 204 4.82 -11.24 8.45
CA TYR A 204 5.16 -12.57 9.00
C TYR A 204 4.04 -13.07 9.92
N SER A 205 3.89 -14.39 10.01
CA SER A 205 3.01 -15.05 10.97
C SER A 205 3.79 -15.93 11.95
N TYR A 206 3.49 -15.82 13.24
CA TYR A 206 4.17 -16.59 14.29
C TYR A 206 3.22 -17.45 15.12
N THR A 207 3.66 -18.68 15.41
CA THR A 207 3.03 -19.64 16.35
C THR A 207 4.12 -20.27 17.22
N VAL A 208 3.74 -20.90 18.34
CA VAL A 208 4.69 -21.56 19.28
C VAL A 208 4.18 -22.94 19.67
N GLN A 209 5.08 -23.89 19.83
CA GLN A 209 4.81 -25.27 20.25
C GLN A 209 5.68 -25.63 21.47
N ALA A 210 5.12 -26.33 22.46
CA ALA A 210 5.87 -26.79 23.63
C ALA A 210 6.43 -28.21 23.44
N ARG A 211 7.54 -28.49 24.10
CA ARG A 211 8.18 -29.81 24.19
C ARG A 211 8.50 -30.16 25.64
N ASP A 212 8.19 -31.37 26.05
CA ASP A 212 8.43 -31.86 27.42
C ASP A 212 9.83 -32.48 27.61
N THR A 213 10.07 -33.01 28.81
CA THR A 213 11.33 -33.68 29.17
C THR A 213 11.55 -35.03 28.48
N ALA A 214 10.51 -35.66 27.95
CA ALA A 214 10.56 -36.88 27.15
C ALA A 214 10.67 -36.59 25.63
N ASP A 215 10.83 -35.32 25.26
CA ASP A 215 10.90 -34.81 23.88
C ASP A 215 9.58 -34.93 23.08
N GLN A 216 8.44 -35.12 23.75
CA GLN A 216 7.12 -35.10 23.12
C GLN A 216 6.66 -33.67 22.86
N THR A 217 5.86 -33.45 21.81
CA THR A 217 5.37 -32.11 21.42
C THR A 217 3.86 -32.00 21.50
N GLY A 218 3.39 -30.91 22.09
CA GLY A 218 1.97 -30.55 22.14
C GLY A 218 1.43 -29.91 20.86
N PRO A 219 0.16 -29.49 20.83
CA PRO A 219 -0.39 -28.70 19.73
C PRO A 219 0.29 -27.32 19.61
N VAL A 220 0.25 -26.72 18.41
CA VAL A 220 0.68 -25.33 18.19
C VAL A 220 -0.32 -24.32 18.77
N SER A 221 0.18 -23.17 19.21
CA SER A 221 -0.65 -22.05 19.68
C SER A 221 -1.43 -21.35 18.55
N GLY A 222 -2.30 -20.40 18.90
CA GLY A 222 -2.88 -19.46 17.94
C GLY A 222 -1.83 -18.55 17.31
N ALA A 223 -2.12 -18.02 16.11
CA ALA A 223 -1.16 -17.22 15.35
C ALA A 223 -1.25 -15.71 15.64
N VAL A 224 -0.10 -15.04 15.66
CA VAL A 224 0.01 -13.56 15.59
C VAL A 224 0.60 -13.15 14.26
N LYS A 225 0.05 -12.09 13.65
CA LYS A 225 0.58 -11.48 12.43
C LYS A 225 1.31 -10.18 12.77
N VAL A 226 2.46 -9.96 12.14
CA VAL A 226 3.28 -8.77 12.36
C VAL A 226 3.81 -8.24 11.04
N HIS A 227 4.03 -6.92 10.97
CA HIS A 227 4.64 -6.23 9.85
C HIS A 227 5.89 -5.50 10.33
N THR A 228 7.07 -5.86 9.84
CA THR A 228 8.33 -5.19 10.21
C THR A 228 8.34 -3.74 9.74
N THR A 229 8.90 -2.82 10.54
CA THR A 229 9.03 -1.41 10.19
C THR A 229 10.17 -1.20 9.17
N GLY A 230 10.60 0.04 8.90
CA GLY A 230 11.79 0.39 8.10
C GLY A 230 11.98 -0.34 6.76
N GLY A 231 10.90 -0.85 6.15
CA GLY A 231 10.87 -1.04 4.72
C GLY A 231 11.04 0.34 4.14
N THR A 232 12.26 0.71 3.81
CA THR A 232 12.52 1.83 2.91
C THR A 232 12.07 1.35 1.53
N PRO A 233 11.00 1.88 0.91
CA PRO A 233 11.20 2.52 -0.37
C PRO A 233 12.50 3.30 -0.25
N THR A 234 13.45 2.93 -1.07
CA THR A 234 14.39 3.90 -1.62
C THR A 234 13.75 5.30 -1.57
N PRO A 235 14.42 6.32 -1.00
CA PRO A 235 14.13 7.70 -1.41
C PRO A 235 14.01 7.64 -2.94
N PRO A 236 12.98 8.23 -3.58
CA PRO A 236 12.79 8.09 -5.01
C PRO A 236 14.16 8.27 -5.64
N THR A 237 14.67 7.15 -6.19
CA THR A 237 15.96 7.22 -6.85
C THR A 237 15.75 8.23 -7.95
N THR A 238 16.74 9.05 -8.24
CA THR A 238 16.66 10.04 -9.32
C THR A 238 16.23 9.30 -10.60
N GLY A 239 14.92 9.30 -10.92
CA GLY A 239 14.32 8.31 -11.84
C GLY A 239 12.87 7.87 -11.55
N ASP A 240 12.40 7.84 -10.30
CA ASP A 240 11.01 7.44 -9.97
C ASP A 240 10.00 8.56 -10.28
N LYS A 241 8.85 8.22 -10.88
CA LYS A 241 7.83 9.20 -11.28
C LYS A 241 7.10 9.78 -10.08
N VAL A 242 6.95 11.10 -10.05
CA VAL A 242 6.10 11.78 -9.07
C VAL A 242 4.63 11.42 -9.33
N LYS A 243 3.95 11.01 -8.27
CA LYS A 243 2.51 10.76 -8.19
C LYS A 243 1.98 11.62 -7.06
N LEU A 244 1.44 12.79 -7.39
CA LEU A 244 1.04 13.81 -6.43
C LEU A 244 -0.48 13.99 -6.41
N GLY A 245 -1.09 14.00 -5.23
CA GLY A 245 -2.53 14.29 -5.10
C GLY A 245 -2.79 15.52 -4.26
N TYR A 246 -3.81 16.30 -4.62
CA TYR A 246 -4.28 17.42 -3.82
C TYR A 246 -5.31 16.95 -2.78
N PHE A 247 -5.06 17.25 -1.51
CA PHE A 247 -6.02 17.09 -0.40
C PHE A 247 -6.54 18.46 0.01
N THR A 248 -7.85 18.67 -0.10
CA THR A 248 -8.47 19.96 0.22
C THR A 248 -8.77 20.10 1.71
N GLU A 249 -8.35 21.21 2.31
CA GLU A 249 -8.55 21.64 3.70
C GLU A 249 -10.04 21.53 4.07
N TRP A 250 -10.90 22.09 3.24
CA TRP A 250 -12.36 22.08 3.40
C TRP A 250 -13.03 20.75 3.02
N GLY A 251 -12.26 19.77 2.51
CA GLY A 251 -12.76 18.44 2.15
C GLY A 251 -13.42 17.70 3.32
N ILE A 252 -13.01 18.02 4.55
CA ILE A 252 -13.54 17.41 5.78
C ILE A 252 -14.96 17.88 6.15
N TYR A 253 -15.49 18.92 5.50
CA TYR A 253 -16.82 19.45 5.79
C TYR A 253 -17.90 18.81 4.90
N GLY A 254 -18.47 19.54 3.95
CA GLY A 254 -19.58 19.07 3.10
C GLY A 254 -19.21 17.88 2.19
N ARG A 255 -17.93 17.70 1.90
CA ARG A 255 -17.41 16.52 1.19
C ARG A 255 -17.25 15.30 2.10
N ASN A 256 -17.11 15.53 3.41
CA ASN A 256 -16.84 14.52 4.42
C ASN A 256 -15.70 13.56 4.04
N TYR A 257 -14.64 14.11 3.44
CA TYR A 257 -13.44 13.40 3.03
C TYR A 257 -12.29 13.77 3.97
N ASN A 258 -11.95 12.85 4.86
CA ASN A 258 -10.92 12.98 5.87
C ASN A 258 -9.60 12.36 5.38
N VAL A 259 -8.46 12.73 5.97
CA VAL A 259 -7.15 12.14 5.63
C VAL A 259 -7.15 10.61 5.74
N LYS A 260 -7.92 10.05 6.68
CA LYS A 260 -8.14 8.60 6.81
C LYS A 260 -8.67 7.94 5.53
N ASN A 261 -9.43 8.66 4.70
CA ASN A 261 -9.94 8.11 3.45
C ASN A 261 -8.83 7.75 2.46
N LEU A 262 -7.65 8.38 2.55
CA LEU A 262 -6.47 7.99 1.79
C LEU A 262 -5.98 6.58 2.18
N VAL A 263 -6.15 6.20 3.44
CA VAL A 263 -5.81 4.87 3.96
C VAL A 263 -6.87 3.86 3.55
N THR A 264 -8.15 4.16 3.79
CA THR A 264 -9.23 3.20 3.54
C THR A 264 -9.45 2.92 2.05
N SER A 265 -9.18 3.90 1.19
CA SER A 265 -9.18 3.70 -0.27
C SER A 265 -7.93 2.99 -0.80
N GLY A 266 -6.89 2.86 0.03
CA GLY A 266 -5.58 2.37 -0.41
C GLY A 266 -4.78 3.36 -1.25
N SER A 267 -5.26 4.60 -1.42
CA SER A 267 -4.58 5.65 -2.20
C SER A 267 -3.23 6.04 -1.61
N ALA A 268 -3.09 6.08 -0.28
CA ALA A 268 -1.87 6.47 0.40
C ALA A 268 -0.64 5.63 0.02
N ALA A 269 -0.84 4.33 -0.27
CA ALA A 269 0.23 3.43 -0.71
C ALA A 269 0.62 3.60 -2.19
N LYS A 270 -0.18 4.32 -2.97
CA LYS A 270 -0.06 4.43 -4.44
C LYS A 270 0.53 5.77 -4.88
N ILE A 271 0.56 6.76 -4.00
CA ILE A 271 1.08 8.11 -4.24
C ILE A 271 2.47 8.28 -3.63
N THR A 272 3.15 9.35 -4.05
CA THR A 272 4.47 9.76 -3.53
C THR A 272 4.38 11.07 -2.75
N HIS A 273 3.48 11.95 -3.15
CA HIS A 273 3.35 13.30 -2.60
C HIS A 273 1.89 13.67 -2.38
N ILE A 274 1.64 14.50 -1.38
CA ILE A 274 0.38 15.21 -1.16
C ILE A 274 0.67 16.70 -1.21
N ASN A 275 -0.13 17.45 -1.97
CA ASN A 275 -0.28 18.88 -1.75
C ASN A 275 -1.50 19.10 -0.84
N TYR A 276 -1.26 19.64 0.35
CA TYR A 276 -2.31 20.09 1.24
C TYR A 276 -2.77 21.48 0.80
N ALA A 277 -4.02 21.58 0.39
CA ALA A 277 -4.59 22.75 -0.28
C ALA A 277 -5.72 23.36 0.56
N PHE A 278 -5.68 24.62 0.97
CA PHE A 278 -4.65 25.61 0.69
C PHE A 278 -4.25 26.35 1.95
N GLY A 279 -3.03 26.90 1.94
CA GLY A 279 -2.72 28.10 2.69
C GLY A 279 -3.07 29.34 1.88
N ASN A 280 -3.39 30.44 2.54
CA ASN A 280 -3.74 31.69 1.89
C ASN A 280 -2.48 32.56 1.67
N VAL A 281 -2.53 33.46 0.68
CA VAL A 281 -1.56 34.55 0.54
C VAL A 281 -2.27 35.87 0.83
N THR A 282 -1.98 36.47 1.97
CA THR A 282 -2.63 37.71 2.43
C THR A 282 -1.55 38.74 2.77
N ASN A 283 -1.71 39.98 2.29
CA ASN A 283 -0.75 41.07 2.49
C ASN A 283 0.69 40.71 2.07
N GLY A 284 0.85 39.90 1.02
CA GLY A 284 2.14 39.44 0.53
C GLY A 284 2.85 38.44 1.46
N GLN A 285 2.10 37.76 2.33
CA GLN A 285 2.60 36.75 3.27
C GLN A 285 1.80 35.46 3.17
N CYS A 286 2.44 34.32 3.42
CA CYS A 286 1.73 33.06 3.65
C CYS A 286 0.93 33.14 4.96
N ALA A 287 -0.30 32.67 4.93
CA ALA A 287 -1.24 32.71 6.06
C ALA A 287 -2.07 31.43 6.15
N ILE A 288 -2.57 31.15 7.35
CA ILE A 288 -3.57 30.10 7.60
C ILE A 288 -4.87 30.46 6.87
N GLY A 289 -5.45 29.49 6.17
CA GLY A 289 -6.76 29.62 5.52
C GLY A 289 -7.88 29.40 6.53
N ASP A 290 -7.98 28.18 7.04
CA ASP A 290 -8.95 27.77 8.05
C ASP A 290 -8.25 27.03 9.21
N SER A 291 -7.97 27.75 10.30
CA SER A 291 -7.32 27.17 11.48
C SER A 291 -8.12 26.01 12.10
N TYR A 292 -9.45 26.01 11.94
CA TYR A 292 -10.28 24.95 12.48
C TYR A 292 -10.02 23.64 11.75
N ALA A 293 -10.05 23.65 10.42
CA ALA A 293 -9.69 22.49 9.62
C ALA A 293 -8.22 22.09 9.80
N ASP A 294 -7.31 23.05 9.79
CA ASP A 294 -5.87 22.83 9.81
C ASP A 294 -5.40 22.16 11.09
N TYR A 295 -5.74 22.72 12.26
CA TYR A 295 -5.13 22.28 13.52
C TYR A 295 -6.03 22.27 14.76
N ASP A 296 -7.28 22.77 14.72
CA ASP A 296 -8.14 22.77 15.92
C ASP A 296 -9.18 21.64 15.95
N LYS A 297 -9.73 21.22 14.81
CA LYS A 297 -10.81 20.23 14.73
C LYS A 297 -10.35 18.89 15.31
N ALA A 298 -11.06 18.42 16.33
CA ALA A 298 -10.85 17.08 16.86
C ALA A 298 -11.45 16.01 15.93
N PHE A 299 -10.72 14.90 15.79
CA PHE A 299 -11.17 13.71 15.08
C PHE A 299 -11.49 12.59 16.07
N THR A 300 -12.61 11.91 15.87
CA THR A 300 -12.94 10.69 16.62
C THR A 300 -12.06 9.52 16.14
N ALA A 301 -12.02 8.43 16.91
CA ALA A 301 -11.23 7.23 16.58
C ALA A 301 -11.60 6.64 15.20
N ASP A 302 -12.88 6.70 14.83
CA ASP A 302 -13.35 6.25 13.51
C ASP A 302 -12.96 7.21 12.38
N GLN A 303 -12.71 8.49 12.67
CA GLN A 303 -12.28 9.48 11.69
C GLN A 303 -10.75 9.61 11.58
N SER A 304 -10.00 9.23 12.62
CA SER A 304 -8.54 9.41 12.65
C SER A 304 -7.77 8.33 11.89
N VAL A 305 -6.60 8.71 11.39
CA VAL A 305 -5.69 7.81 10.65
C VAL A 305 -5.12 6.72 11.56
N SER A 306 -4.76 7.09 12.79
CA SER A 306 -4.23 6.19 13.81
C SER A 306 -5.28 5.23 14.39
N GLY A 307 -6.57 5.56 14.25
CA GLY A 307 -7.65 4.85 14.95
C GLY A 307 -7.81 5.26 16.41
N VAL A 308 -7.11 6.31 16.85
CA VAL A 308 -7.19 6.90 18.20
C VAL A 308 -7.86 8.26 18.10
N ALA A 309 -8.81 8.55 18.99
CA ALA A 309 -9.47 9.85 19.01
C ALA A 309 -8.53 10.94 19.51
N ASP A 310 -8.63 12.14 18.94
CA ASP A 310 -7.92 13.31 19.43
C ASP A 310 -8.43 13.69 20.84
N THR A 311 -7.52 14.12 21.71
CA THR A 311 -7.85 14.67 23.03
C THR A 311 -7.89 16.20 23.02
N TRP A 312 -8.61 16.77 23.98
CA TRP A 312 -8.77 18.23 24.07
C TRP A 312 -7.46 18.95 24.44
N ASP A 313 -6.54 18.25 25.12
CA ASP A 313 -5.27 18.76 25.63
C ASP A 313 -4.06 18.47 24.73
N GLN A 314 -4.24 17.73 23.63
CA GLN A 314 -3.13 17.44 22.71
C GLN A 314 -2.70 18.71 21.95
N PRO A 315 -1.39 18.86 21.65
CA PRO A 315 -0.83 20.10 21.11
C PRO A 315 -1.16 20.38 19.65
N LEU A 316 -1.60 19.37 18.87
CA LEU A 316 -1.99 19.52 17.47
C LEU A 316 -3.18 18.60 17.16
N ARG A 317 -4.23 19.13 16.53
CA ARG A 317 -5.36 18.36 15.98
C ARG A 317 -5.49 18.68 14.48
N GLY A 318 -6.70 18.64 13.94
CA GLY A 318 -6.99 19.03 12.57
C GLY A 318 -6.33 18.12 11.53
N ASN A 319 -6.40 18.56 10.27
CA ASN A 319 -5.76 17.88 9.15
C ASN A 319 -4.25 17.72 9.37
N PHE A 320 -3.57 18.65 10.04
CA PHE A 320 -2.13 18.56 10.27
C PHE A 320 -1.77 17.37 11.17
N ASN A 321 -2.52 17.14 12.26
CA ASN A 321 -2.30 15.94 13.06
C ASN A 321 -2.60 14.67 12.26
N GLN A 322 -3.66 14.67 11.45
CA GLN A 322 -4.00 13.50 10.64
C GLN A 322 -2.95 13.22 9.54
N LEU A 323 -2.34 14.25 8.96
CA LEU A 323 -1.21 14.12 8.03
C LEU A 323 0.06 13.62 8.73
N ARG A 324 0.33 14.06 9.97
CA ARG A 324 1.41 13.50 10.81
C ARG A 324 1.22 12.00 11.02
N GLU A 325 0.01 11.59 11.42
CA GLU A 325 -0.33 10.18 11.59
C GLU A 325 -0.22 9.39 10.28
N LEU A 326 -0.61 10.01 9.16
CA LEU A 326 -0.45 9.41 7.83
C LEU A 326 1.03 9.18 7.48
N LYS A 327 1.90 10.16 7.72
CA LYS A 327 3.35 10.00 7.52
C LYS A 327 3.94 8.94 8.43
N ALA A 328 3.47 8.82 9.67
CA ALA A 328 3.90 7.73 10.56
C ALA A 328 3.55 6.35 9.98
N LYS A 329 2.40 6.23 9.30
CA LYS A 329 1.98 4.99 8.63
C LYS A 329 2.62 4.77 7.25
N TYR A 330 2.95 5.85 6.54
CA TYR A 330 3.55 5.85 5.20
C TYR A 330 4.79 6.77 5.20
N PRO A 331 5.93 6.33 5.76
CA PRO A 331 7.09 7.20 6.05
C PRO A 331 7.77 7.81 4.82
N ASN A 332 7.44 7.35 3.63
CA ASN A 332 8.01 7.82 2.36
C ASN A 332 7.11 8.82 1.64
N LEU A 333 5.88 8.98 2.15
CA LEU A 333 4.95 9.97 1.65
C LEU A 333 5.45 11.36 2.04
N LYS A 334 5.53 12.24 1.05
CA LYS A 334 5.92 13.63 1.22
C LYS A 334 4.69 14.52 1.22
N VAL A 335 4.66 15.51 2.09
CA VAL A 335 3.54 16.46 2.17
C VAL A 335 4.07 17.87 1.95
N LEU A 336 3.56 18.57 0.95
CA LEU A 336 3.83 19.99 0.74
C LEU A 336 2.58 20.78 1.10
N TRP A 337 2.77 21.99 1.63
CA TRP A 337 1.67 22.93 1.81
C TRP A 337 1.55 23.81 0.58
N SER A 338 0.41 23.76 -0.11
CA SER A 338 0.12 24.56 -1.29
C SER A 338 -0.50 25.89 -0.90
N PHE A 339 0.09 26.99 -1.35
CA PHE A 339 -0.42 28.34 -1.09
C PHE A 339 -1.01 28.97 -2.35
N GLY A 340 -2.23 29.53 -2.23
CA GLY A 340 -2.93 30.18 -3.33
C GLY A 340 -4.15 29.39 -3.83
N GLY A 341 -4.08 28.96 -5.08
CA GLY A 341 -5.23 28.46 -5.85
C GLY A 341 -6.11 29.60 -6.34
N TRP A 342 -7.19 29.24 -7.05
CA TRP A 342 -8.09 30.19 -7.72
C TRP A 342 -8.52 31.39 -6.88
N THR A 343 -8.98 31.15 -5.63
CA THR A 343 -9.56 32.20 -4.78
C THR A 343 -8.51 33.01 -4.02
N TRP A 344 -7.38 32.41 -3.64
CA TRP A 344 -6.38 33.05 -2.76
C TRP A 344 -5.12 33.52 -3.49
N SER A 345 -5.13 33.51 -4.83
CA SER A 345 -4.03 34.05 -5.64
C SER A 345 -3.90 35.58 -5.61
N GLY A 346 -4.92 36.31 -5.11
CA GLY A 346 -4.94 37.78 -5.12
C GLY A 346 -3.81 38.45 -4.32
N GLY A 347 -3.20 37.75 -3.35
CA GLY A 347 -2.11 38.29 -2.54
C GLY A 347 -0.71 38.17 -3.16
N PHE A 348 -0.56 37.43 -4.27
CA PHE A 348 0.75 37.19 -4.86
C PHE A 348 1.37 38.44 -5.49
N ALA A 349 0.58 39.43 -5.91
CA ALA A 349 1.11 40.70 -6.40
C ALA A 349 1.93 41.42 -5.31
N GLN A 350 1.42 41.47 -4.06
CA GLN A 350 2.19 42.00 -2.93
C GLN A 350 3.36 41.10 -2.56
N ALA A 351 3.20 39.77 -2.65
CA ALA A 351 4.28 38.82 -2.40
C ALA A 351 5.45 39.03 -3.37
N ALA A 352 5.16 39.24 -4.65
CA ALA A 352 6.14 39.51 -5.69
C ALA A 352 6.84 40.86 -5.55
N ALA A 353 6.20 41.84 -4.90
CA ALA A 353 6.83 43.12 -4.57
C ALA A 353 7.92 42.99 -3.50
N ASN A 354 7.86 41.97 -2.64
CA ASN A 354 8.91 41.64 -1.69
C ASN A 354 9.09 40.12 -1.51
N PRO A 355 9.72 39.44 -2.49
CA PRO A 355 9.85 37.98 -2.50
C PRO A 355 10.57 37.40 -1.28
N THR A 356 11.56 38.12 -0.75
CA THR A 356 12.30 37.68 0.45
C THR A 356 11.40 37.67 1.68
N ALA A 357 10.64 38.74 1.93
CA ALA A 357 9.72 38.79 3.07
C ALA A 357 8.59 37.76 2.93
N PHE A 358 8.10 37.55 1.71
CA PHE A 358 7.15 36.47 1.44
C PHE A 358 7.75 35.11 1.81
N ALA A 359 8.94 34.78 1.30
CA ALA A 359 9.62 33.52 1.60
C ALA A 359 9.88 33.32 3.09
N ASP A 360 10.29 34.38 3.81
CA ASP A 360 10.48 34.35 5.26
C ASP A 360 9.17 34.03 6.00
N SER A 361 8.05 34.65 5.60
CA SER A 361 6.73 34.38 6.20
C SER A 361 6.27 32.94 5.96
N CYS A 362 6.45 32.43 4.73
CA CYS A 362 6.08 31.07 4.35
C CYS A 362 6.91 30.04 5.10
N TYR A 363 8.22 30.23 5.18
CA TYR A 363 9.08 29.32 5.95
C TYR A 363 8.71 29.31 7.43
N SER A 364 8.45 30.48 8.02
CA SER A 364 8.06 30.59 9.43
C SER A 364 6.74 29.86 9.73
N LEU A 365 5.81 29.87 8.78
CA LEU A 365 4.52 29.19 8.91
C LEU A 365 4.63 27.68 8.67
N VAL A 366 5.32 27.26 7.60
CA VAL A 366 5.48 25.84 7.24
C VAL A 366 6.32 25.10 8.29
N GLU A 367 7.34 25.74 8.86
CA GLU A 367 8.23 25.17 9.88
C GLU A 367 7.84 25.61 11.31
N ASP A 368 6.59 26.01 11.56
CA ASP A 368 6.11 26.28 12.91
C ASP A 368 6.35 25.04 13.81
N PRO A 369 6.96 25.19 15.00
CA PRO A 369 7.33 24.06 15.85
C PRO A 369 6.18 23.11 16.21
N ARG A 370 4.92 23.55 16.11
CA ARG A 370 3.74 22.71 16.36
C ARG A 370 3.55 21.62 15.29
N TRP A 371 4.04 21.83 14.07
CA TRP A 371 3.83 20.94 12.92
C TRP A 371 5.00 20.87 11.93
N ALA A 372 6.20 21.33 12.30
CA ALA A 372 7.38 21.31 11.44
C ALA A 372 7.75 19.91 10.90
N ASP A 373 7.28 18.84 11.56
CA ASP A 373 7.45 17.45 11.12
C ASP A 373 6.47 17.01 10.01
N VAL A 374 5.39 17.76 9.81
CA VAL A 374 4.33 17.46 8.84
C VAL A 374 4.79 17.74 7.42
N PHE A 375 5.36 18.93 7.16
CA PHE A 375 5.62 19.39 5.80
C PHE A 375 7.08 19.17 5.35
N ASP A 376 7.23 18.58 4.18
CA ASP A 376 8.49 18.34 3.47
C ASP A 376 8.85 19.48 2.50
N GLY A 377 7.97 20.48 2.35
CA GLY A 377 8.19 21.61 1.46
C GLY A 377 6.96 22.48 1.25
N ILE A 378 7.03 23.31 0.21
CA ILE A 378 6.01 24.28 -0.17
C ILE A 378 5.67 24.17 -1.66
N ASP A 379 4.39 24.31 -1.98
CA ASP A 379 3.89 24.47 -3.34
C ASP A 379 3.29 25.87 -3.54
N ILE A 380 3.58 26.50 -4.67
CA ILE A 380 3.03 27.80 -5.05
C ILE A 380 2.02 27.62 -6.16
N ASP A 381 0.76 27.91 -5.85
CA ASP A 381 -0.34 27.86 -6.81
C ASP A 381 -0.84 29.28 -7.10
N TRP A 382 -0.06 30.00 -7.89
CA TRP A 382 -0.39 31.37 -8.31
C TRP A 382 -1.14 31.34 -9.65
N GLU A 383 -2.42 31.71 -9.60
CA GLU A 383 -3.33 31.73 -10.74
C GLU A 383 -3.75 33.17 -11.12
N TYR A 384 -3.04 33.87 -12.02
CA TYR A 384 -1.81 33.48 -12.72
C TYR A 384 -0.78 34.62 -12.76
N PRO A 385 0.53 34.34 -12.68
CA PRO A 385 1.56 35.38 -12.69
C PRO A 385 1.55 36.15 -14.01
N ASN A 386 1.52 37.48 -13.91
CA ASN A 386 1.50 38.42 -15.02
C ASN A 386 0.38 38.18 -16.06
N ALA A 387 -0.73 37.57 -15.63
CA ALA A 387 -1.88 37.28 -16.46
C ALA A 387 -3.19 37.29 -15.65
N CYS A 388 -4.33 37.15 -16.32
CA CYS A 388 -5.63 37.11 -15.65
C CYS A 388 -6.03 35.69 -15.23
N GLY A 389 -6.33 35.54 -13.93
CA GLY A 389 -7.11 34.46 -13.33
C GLY A 389 -8.45 35.00 -12.83
N LEU A 390 -8.77 34.79 -11.55
CA LEU A 390 -9.89 35.46 -10.89
C LEU A 390 -9.71 36.99 -10.86
N SER A 391 -8.47 37.44 -10.67
CA SER A 391 -8.03 38.81 -10.88
C SER A 391 -6.85 38.85 -11.85
N CYS A 392 -6.61 40.00 -12.48
CA CYS A 392 -5.44 40.19 -13.33
C CYS A 392 -4.23 40.59 -12.50
N ASP A 393 -3.14 39.86 -12.68
CA ASP A 393 -1.83 40.23 -12.17
C ASP A 393 -1.01 41.00 -13.22
N THR A 394 -0.26 42.00 -12.76
CA THR A 394 0.62 42.84 -13.59
C THR A 394 2.02 42.97 -13.00
N SER A 395 2.43 41.99 -12.19
CA SER A 395 3.71 42.02 -11.46
C SER A 395 4.93 41.90 -12.39
N GLY A 396 4.72 41.64 -13.68
CA GLY A 396 5.75 41.53 -14.71
C GLY A 396 6.30 40.12 -14.85
N ALA A 397 6.84 39.80 -16.03
CA ALA A 397 7.24 38.43 -16.38
C ALA A 397 8.28 37.81 -15.42
N ALA A 398 9.14 38.61 -14.80
CA ALA A 398 10.16 38.12 -13.86
C ALA A 398 9.62 37.81 -12.44
N ALA A 399 8.39 38.23 -12.10
CA ALA A 399 7.85 38.13 -10.75
C ALA A 399 7.82 36.69 -10.23
N PHE A 400 7.29 35.76 -11.03
CA PHE A 400 7.20 34.36 -10.67
C PHE A 400 8.59 33.74 -10.38
N LYS A 401 9.57 34.03 -11.23
CA LYS A 401 10.96 33.60 -11.02
C LYS A 401 11.54 34.15 -9.71
N ASN A 402 11.31 35.43 -9.43
CA ASN A 402 11.85 36.07 -8.22
C ASN A 402 11.23 35.47 -6.94
N VAL A 403 9.93 35.16 -6.97
CA VAL A 403 9.23 34.45 -5.88
C VAL A 403 9.84 33.06 -5.66
N LEU A 404 9.95 32.24 -6.70
CA LEU A 404 10.54 30.90 -6.55
C LEU A 404 12.02 30.93 -6.16
N ALA A 405 12.78 31.91 -6.65
CA ALA A 405 14.18 32.11 -6.26
C ALA A 405 14.33 32.42 -4.76
N ALA A 406 13.50 33.32 -4.23
CA ALA A 406 13.50 33.65 -2.80
C ALA A 406 13.08 32.47 -1.93
N LEU A 407 12.04 31.73 -2.34
CA LEU A 407 11.62 30.51 -1.66
C LEU A 407 12.73 29.46 -1.66
N ARG A 408 13.37 29.18 -2.80
CA ARG A 408 14.49 28.24 -2.86
C ARG A 408 15.66 28.67 -1.98
N ALA A 409 15.98 29.97 -1.96
CA ALA A 409 17.03 30.50 -1.10
C ALA A 409 16.71 30.30 0.39
N LYS A 410 15.43 30.40 0.78
CA LYS A 410 14.98 30.26 2.16
C LYS A 410 14.83 28.81 2.61
N PHE A 411 14.20 27.97 1.80
CA PHE A 411 13.91 26.56 2.10
C PHE A 411 15.13 25.64 1.87
N GLY A 412 16.12 26.10 1.11
CA GLY A 412 17.35 25.36 0.84
C GLY A 412 17.14 24.17 -0.10
N ALA A 413 18.14 23.29 -0.15
CA ALA A 413 18.15 22.13 -1.04
C ALA A 413 17.45 20.88 -0.46
N SER A 414 17.21 20.85 0.85
CA SER A 414 16.62 19.68 1.54
C SER A 414 15.10 19.66 1.55
N LYS A 415 14.45 20.81 1.33
CA LYS A 415 12.99 20.96 1.29
C LYS A 415 12.54 21.10 -0.16
N LEU A 416 11.34 20.61 -0.44
CA LEU A 416 10.74 20.72 -1.75
C LEU A 416 10.18 22.13 -1.98
N VAL A 417 10.36 22.66 -3.18
CA VAL A 417 9.73 23.89 -3.67
C VAL A 417 9.13 23.57 -5.03
N THR A 418 7.82 23.56 -5.13
CA THR A 418 7.09 23.23 -6.36
C THR A 418 6.15 24.36 -6.74
N ALA A 419 5.56 24.29 -7.92
CA ALA A 419 4.50 25.21 -8.29
C ALA A 419 3.45 24.54 -9.19
N ALA A 420 2.17 24.82 -8.93
CA ALA A 420 1.12 24.63 -9.90
C ALA A 420 1.14 25.75 -10.93
N VAL A 421 1.07 25.37 -12.21
CA VAL A 421 1.25 26.29 -13.32
C VAL A 421 0.20 26.06 -14.40
N THR A 422 -0.11 27.12 -15.14
CA THR A 422 -1.08 27.11 -16.23
C THR A 422 -0.74 26.12 -17.33
N ALA A 423 -1.76 25.55 -17.96
CA ALA A 423 -1.62 24.76 -19.19
C ALA A 423 -2.01 25.55 -20.46
N ASP A 424 -2.15 26.87 -20.41
CA ASP A 424 -2.46 27.69 -21.59
C ASP A 424 -1.27 27.74 -22.57
N GLY A 425 -1.24 26.78 -23.48
CA GLY A 425 -0.26 26.66 -24.56
C GLY A 425 -0.59 27.49 -25.81
N SER A 426 -1.62 28.34 -25.77
CA SER A 426 -1.98 29.17 -26.92
C SER A 426 -0.93 30.24 -27.19
N SER A 427 -0.85 30.72 -28.45
CA SER A 427 0.06 31.81 -28.82
C SER A 427 -0.30 33.10 -28.07
N GLY A 428 0.66 33.71 -27.38
CA GLY A 428 0.39 34.83 -26.47
C GLY A 428 -0.36 34.44 -25.18
N GLY A 429 -0.48 33.14 -24.90
CA GLY A 429 -1.17 32.59 -23.74
C GLY A 429 -0.35 32.73 -22.45
N LYS A 430 -0.92 32.22 -21.35
CA LYS A 430 -0.36 32.43 -20.00
C LYS A 430 1.03 31.83 -19.80
N ILE A 431 1.41 30.77 -20.53
CA ILE A 431 2.79 30.22 -20.47
C ILE A 431 3.82 31.24 -20.98
N GLU A 432 3.44 32.13 -21.91
CA GLU A 432 4.32 33.19 -22.42
C GLU A 432 4.34 34.45 -21.54
N ALA A 433 3.40 34.58 -20.61
CA ALA A 433 3.23 35.77 -19.80
C ALA A 433 4.28 35.91 -18.68
N ALA A 434 4.91 34.81 -18.26
CA ALA A 434 5.89 34.79 -17.17
C ALA A 434 7.17 34.00 -17.51
N ASP A 435 8.27 34.30 -16.83
CA ASP A 435 9.57 33.63 -16.98
C ASP A 435 9.59 32.25 -16.31
N TYR A 436 8.74 31.33 -16.78
CA TYR A 436 8.68 29.96 -16.28
C TYR A 436 9.98 29.18 -16.54
N ALA A 437 10.69 29.49 -17.63
CA ALA A 437 11.95 28.87 -17.98
C ALA A 437 13.06 29.24 -16.98
N GLY A 438 13.22 30.53 -16.70
CA GLY A 438 14.17 31.03 -15.71
C GLY A 438 13.80 30.63 -14.28
N ALA A 439 12.51 30.49 -13.98
CA ALA A 439 12.01 30.02 -12.69
C ALA A 439 12.25 28.51 -12.44
N ALA A 440 12.30 27.70 -13.50
CA ALA A 440 12.36 26.23 -13.39
C ALA A 440 13.60 25.71 -12.66
N GLN A 441 14.68 26.48 -12.58
CA GLN A 441 15.87 26.10 -11.82
C GLN A 441 15.65 26.13 -10.29
N TYR A 442 14.65 26.89 -9.81
CA TYR A 442 14.36 27.04 -8.38
C TYR A 442 13.26 26.08 -7.90
N ALA A 443 12.42 25.58 -8.80
CA ALA A 443 11.45 24.53 -8.50
C ALA A 443 12.06 23.13 -8.64
N ASP A 444 11.63 22.18 -7.81
CA ASP A 444 11.87 20.75 -8.03
C ASP A 444 11.13 20.28 -9.30
N TRP A 445 9.85 20.64 -9.41
CA TRP A 445 9.01 20.43 -10.60
C TRP A 445 7.83 21.41 -10.65
N TYR A 446 7.12 21.40 -11.77
CA TYR A 446 5.85 22.07 -12.00
C TYR A 446 4.70 21.07 -12.12
N ASN A 447 3.60 21.36 -11.44
CA ASN A 447 2.30 20.71 -11.59
C ASN A 447 1.54 21.45 -12.72
N VAL A 448 1.67 21.00 -13.97
CA VAL A 448 1.00 21.66 -15.11
C VAL A 448 -0.49 21.31 -15.11
N MET A 449 -1.35 22.27 -14.78
CA MET A 449 -2.81 22.10 -14.65
C MET A 449 -3.49 21.84 -15.99
N SER A 450 -3.22 20.68 -16.58
CA SER A 450 -3.70 20.21 -17.90
C SER A 450 -5.11 19.63 -17.83
N TYR A 451 -5.97 20.37 -17.16
CA TYR A 451 -7.42 20.19 -17.04
C TYR A 451 -8.04 21.59 -17.08
N ASP A 452 -9.37 21.66 -17.08
CA ASP A 452 -10.12 22.92 -17.14
C ASP A 452 -9.85 23.75 -18.39
N PHE A 453 -9.51 23.09 -19.50
CA PHE A 453 -9.40 23.73 -20.79
C PHE A 453 -10.76 24.27 -21.28
N PHE A 454 -11.83 23.53 -21.01
CA PHE A 454 -13.19 23.88 -21.43
C PHE A 454 -14.21 23.54 -20.33
N GLY A 455 -15.23 24.38 -20.18
CA GLY A 455 -16.21 24.25 -19.11
C GLY A 455 -17.37 25.22 -19.26
N ALA A 456 -18.36 25.10 -18.39
CA ALA A 456 -19.63 25.82 -18.51
C ALA A 456 -19.58 27.32 -18.18
N TRP A 457 -18.38 27.88 -17.92
CA TRP A 457 -18.19 29.33 -18.04
C TRP A 457 -18.53 29.83 -19.45
N ASP A 458 -18.31 28.99 -20.47
CA ASP A 458 -18.86 29.16 -21.82
C ASP A 458 -20.26 28.53 -21.85
N ALA A 459 -21.23 29.23 -21.24
CA ALA A 459 -22.56 28.68 -20.93
C ALA A 459 -23.33 28.17 -22.17
N GLN A 460 -23.10 28.76 -23.35
CA GLN A 460 -23.75 28.36 -24.61
C GLN A 460 -22.96 27.27 -25.38
N GLY A 461 -21.89 26.74 -24.77
CA GLY A 461 -20.94 25.85 -25.42
C GLY A 461 -19.97 26.61 -26.33
N PRO A 462 -19.33 25.93 -27.30
CA PRO A 462 -19.53 24.51 -27.63
C PRO A 462 -19.11 23.56 -26.50
N THR A 463 -19.79 22.42 -26.36
CA THR A 463 -19.34 21.32 -25.49
C THR A 463 -17.97 20.84 -25.94
N ALA A 464 -17.04 20.67 -25.01
CA ALA A 464 -15.69 20.22 -25.33
C ALA A 464 -15.08 19.47 -24.15
N PRO A 465 -14.17 18.51 -24.39
CA PRO A 465 -13.53 17.78 -23.31
C PRO A 465 -12.73 18.73 -22.44
N HIS A 466 -12.82 18.67 -21.11
CA HIS A 466 -12.12 19.65 -20.26
C HIS A 466 -10.64 19.36 -20.05
N SER A 467 -10.18 18.15 -20.35
CA SER A 467 -8.79 17.71 -20.12
C SER A 467 -8.16 17.00 -21.34
N PRO A 468 -8.34 17.43 -22.61
CA PRO A 468 -7.83 16.70 -23.77
C PRO A 468 -6.31 16.50 -23.68
N LEU A 469 -5.87 15.29 -24.03
CA LEU A 469 -4.45 14.96 -24.16
C LEU A 469 -3.84 15.62 -25.39
N THR A 470 -4.57 15.65 -26.51
CA THR A 470 -4.10 16.20 -27.79
C THR A 470 -5.15 17.10 -28.44
N SER A 471 -4.72 17.93 -29.38
CA SER A 471 -5.65 18.64 -30.26
C SER A 471 -6.56 17.69 -31.05
N TYR A 472 -7.71 18.20 -31.51
CA TYR A 472 -8.67 17.48 -32.35
C TYR A 472 -9.41 18.43 -33.29
N SER A 473 -9.97 17.89 -34.38
CA SER A 473 -10.78 18.67 -35.32
C SER A 473 -12.01 19.24 -34.62
N GLY A 474 -12.18 20.57 -34.64
CA GLY A 474 -13.27 21.26 -33.98
C GLY A 474 -13.01 21.64 -32.51
N ILE A 475 -11.77 21.49 -32.02
CA ILE A 475 -11.39 22.02 -30.71
C ILE A 475 -11.67 23.54 -30.65
N PRO A 476 -12.37 24.06 -29.61
CA PRO A 476 -12.81 25.46 -29.61
C PRO A 476 -11.66 26.46 -29.54
N LYS A 477 -10.55 26.09 -28.90
CA LYS A 477 -9.36 26.93 -28.75
C LYS A 477 -8.10 26.12 -29.03
N ALA A 478 -7.27 26.59 -29.96
CA ALA A 478 -5.98 25.97 -30.27
C ALA A 478 -4.99 26.16 -29.09
N GLY A 479 -4.15 25.15 -28.84
CA GLY A 479 -3.20 25.14 -27.71
C GLY A 479 -3.82 24.83 -26.35
N PHE A 480 -5.12 24.52 -26.29
CA PHE A 480 -5.85 24.15 -25.07
C PHE A 480 -5.95 22.62 -24.97
N ASP A 481 -4.79 21.98 -24.97
CA ASP A 481 -4.63 20.55 -24.70
C ASP A 481 -3.28 20.26 -24.03
N THR A 482 -3.19 19.08 -23.41
CA THR A 482 -2.02 18.68 -22.61
C THR A 482 -0.73 18.63 -23.43
N ALA A 483 -0.79 18.11 -24.67
CA ALA A 483 0.37 17.94 -25.51
C ALA A 483 0.97 19.29 -25.93
N ASP A 484 0.13 20.23 -26.35
CA ASP A 484 0.55 21.57 -26.73
C ASP A 484 1.11 22.35 -25.53
N ALA A 485 0.49 22.25 -24.35
CA ALA A 485 0.98 22.89 -23.12
C ALA A 485 2.39 22.39 -22.73
N ILE A 486 2.59 21.07 -22.72
CA ILE A 486 3.89 20.46 -22.41
C ILE A 486 4.93 20.78 -23.48
N ALA A 487 4.55 20.76 -24.75
CA ALA A 487 5.43 21.16 -25.85
C ALA A 487 5.86 22.62 -25.69
N LYS A 488 4.95 23.51 -25.28
CA LYS A 488 5.24 24.91 -25.03
C LYS A 488 6.27 25.11 -23.92
N TYR A 489 6.09 24.46 -22.76
CA TYR A 489 7.08 24.50 -21.68
C TYR A 489 8.45 23.99 -22.10
N LYS A 490 8.50 22.88 -22.84
CA LYS A 490 9.76 22.33 -23.37
C LYS A 490 10.41 23.31 -24.37
N SER A 491 9.62 23.98 -25.21
CA SER A 491 10.12 24.94 -26.22
C SER A 491 10.78 26.18 -25.61
N ILE A 492 10.31 26.62 -24.43
CA ILE A 492 10.92 27.73 -23.70
C ILE A 492 12.10 27.30 -22.81
N GLY A 493 12.41 25.99 -22.76
CA GLY A 493 13.59 25.45 -22.08
C GLY A 493 13.33 24.82 -20.70
N VAL A 494 12.07 24.60 -20.31
CA VAL A 494 11.78 23.84 -19.08
C VAL A 494 12.10 22.35 -19.30
N PRO A 495 12.93 21.70 -18.46
CA PRO A 495 13.24 20.29 -18.62
C PRO A 495 11.99 19.41 -18.49
N ALA A 496 11.84 18.44 -19.39
CA ALA A 496 10.71 17.51 -19.36
C ALA A 496 10.57 16.79 -18.01
N SER A 497 11.70 16.40 -17.39
CA SER A 497 11.73 15.75 -16.07
C SER A 497 11.19 16.61 -14.93
N LYS A 498 11.01 17.93 -15.14
CA LYS A 498 10.42 18.86 -14.18
C LYS A 498 8.94 19.15 -14.44
N LEU A 499 8.32 18.51 -15.42
CA LEU A 499 6.91 18.72 -15.75
C LEU A 499 6.08 17.51 -15.32
N LEU A 500 5.01 17.75 -14.57
CA LEU A 500 3.97 16.76 -14.27
C LEU A 500 2.69 17.13 -15.01
N ILE A 501 2.02 16.15 -15.61
CA ILE A 501 0.67 16.38 -16.17
C ILE A 501 -0.39 16.32 -15.08
N GLY A 502 -1.43 17.14 -15.20
CA GLY A 502 -2.57 17.16 -14.30
C GLY A 502 -3.73 16.29 -14.77
N ILE A 503 -4.38 15.60 -13.84
CA ILE A 503 -5.62 14.85 -14.06
C ILE A 503 -6.73 15.39 -13.14
N GLY A 504 -7.89 15.72 -13.71
CA GLY A 504 -9.07 16.07 -12.92
C GLY A 504 -9.83 14.81 -12.50
N LEU A 505 -9.98 14.56 -11.20
CA LEU A 505 -10.83 13.50 -10.63
C LEU A 505 -12.30 13.93 -10.55
N TYR A 506 -12.72 14.72 -11.53
CA TYR A 506 -14.04 15.33 -11.70
C TYR A 506 -14.26 15.54 -13.19
N GLY A 507 -15.50 15.85 -13.56
CA GLY A 507 -15.84 16.28 -14.90
C GLY A 507 -16.34 17.71 -14.96
N ARG A 508 -16.29 18.28 -16.17
CA ARG A 508 -17.02 19.51 -16.50
C ARG A 508 -18.16 19.24 -17.46
N GLY A 509 -19.28 19.93 -17.28
CA GLY A 509 -20.49 19.61 -18.01
C GLY A 509 -21.47 20.75 -18.25
N TRP A 510 -22.27 20.56 -19.29
CA TRP A 510 -23.29 21.46 -19.79
C TRP A 510 -24.65 20.77 -19.83
N THR A 511 -25.73 21.54 -19.81
CA THR A 511 -27.09 21.06 -20.02
C THR A 511 -27.76 21.71 -21.22
N GLY A 512 -28.86 21.11 -21.68
CA GLY A 512 -29.60 21.54 -22.87
C GLY A 512 -28.77 21.41 -24.15
N VAL A 513 -27.95 20.35 -24.24
CA VAL A 513 -26.99 20.21 -25.35
C VAL A 513 -27.65 19.74 -26.64
N THR A 514 -27.08 20.11 -27.78
CA THR A 514 -27.68 19.84 -29.11
C THR A 514 -27.14 18.59 -29.83
N GLN A 515 -26.06 17.98 -29.35
CA GLN A 515 -25.47 16.78 -29.95
C GLN A 515 -24.64 15.98 -28.94
N ASP A 516 -24.45 14.69 -29.25
CA ASP A 516 -23.69 13.74 -28.41
C ASP A 516 -22.18 13.98 -28.46
N ALA A 517 -21.64 14.21 -29.66
CA ALA A 517 -20.22 14.45 -29.86
C ALA A 517 -19.84 15.89 -29.44
N PRO A 518 -18.57 16.14 -29.06
CA PRO A 518 -18.08 17.50 -28.81
C PRO A 518 -18.41 18.47 -29.96
N GLY A 519 -18.65 19.73 -29.62
CA GLY A 519 -18.98 20.81 -30.56
C GLY A 519 -20.43 21.30 -30.49
N GLY A 520 -21.27 20.68 -29.64
CA GLY A 520 -22.68 21.05 -29.50
C GLY A 520 -22.88 22.34 -28.74
N THR A 521 -23.91 23.11 -29.10
CA THR A 521 -24.37 24.23 -28.26
C THR A 521 -25.03 23.72 -26.98
N ALA A 522 -25.12 24.58 -25.97
CA ALA A 522 -25.74 24.31 -24.67
C ALA A 522 -26.62 25.49 -24.22
N THR A 523 -27.40 25.28 -23.15
CA THR A 523 -28.20 26.34 -22.52
C THR A 523 -27.64 26.81 -21.18
N GLY A 524 -26.67 26.10 -20.61
CA GLY A 524 -26.02 26.48 -19.36
C GLY A 524 -25.20 25.34 -18.73
N PRO A 525 -24.69 25.54 -17.50
CA PRO A 525 -24.01 24.50 -16.76
C PRO A 525 -24.93 23.34 -16.41
N ALA A 526 -24.41 22.11 -16.45
CA ALA A 526 -25.09 20.96 -15.87
C ALA A 526 -25.13 21.06 -14.34
N ALA A 527 -26.17 20.51 -13.72
CA ALA A 527 -26.24 20.47 -12.27
C ALA A 527 -25.14 19.57 -11.69
N GLY A 528 -24.35 20.12 -10.76
CA GLY A 528 -23.34 19.38 -10.01
C GLY A 528 -23.61 19.45 -8.50
N THR A 529 -23.06 18.50 -7.75
CA THR A 529 -23.31 18.35 -6.31
C THR A 529 -22.79 19.55 -5.50
N TYR A 530 -21.60 20.05 -5.82
CA TYR A 530 -20.96 21.14 -5.08
C TYR A 530 -20.88 22.45 -5.87
N GLU A 531 -20.79 22.36 -7.20
CA GLU A 531 -20.67 23.51 -8.09
C GLU A 531 -21.40 23.24 -9.41
N GLN A 532 -22.03 24.26 -9.98
CA GLN A 532 -22.68 24.13 -11.28
C GLN A 532 -21.64 23.89 -12.37
N GLY A 533 -21.85 22.87 -13.20
CA GLY A 533 -20.98 22.49 -14.30
C GLY A 533 -19.75 21.69 -13.88
N ILE A 534 -19.66 21.25 -12.61
CA ILE A 534 -18.60 20.37 -12.09
C ILE A 534 -19.23 19.23 -11.30
N GLU A 535 -18.81 17.99 -11.56
CA GLU A 535 -19.25 16.84 -10.76
C GLU A 535 -18.12 15.84 -10.56
N ASP A 536 -18.09 15.20 -9.39
CA ASP A 536 -17.05 14.25 -9.02
C ASP A 536 -17.10 13.01 -9.92
N TYR A 537 -15.93 12.44 -10.25
CA TYR A 537 -15.84 11.21 -11.04
C TYR A 537 -16.66 10.07 -10.41
N LYS A 538 -16.58 9.92 -9.08
CA LYS A 538 -17.30 8.88 -8.32
C LYS A 538 -18.82 8.92 -8.54
N VAL A 539 -19.38 10.09 -8.86
CA VAL A 539 -20.79 10.28 -9.19
C VAL A 539 -21.00 10.03 -10.69
N LEU A 540 -20.23 10.72 -11.54
CA LEU A 540 -20.38 10.68 -12.99
C LEU A 540 -20.27 9.27 -13.58
N LYS A 541 -19.38 8.43 -13.06
CA LYS A 541 -19.19 7.05 -13.55
C LYS A 541 -20.48 6.23 -13.53
N THR A 542 -21.43 6.59 -12.68
CA THR A 542 -22.74 5.91 -12.56
C THR A 542 -23.87 6.76 -13.12
N SER A 543 -23.91 8.07 -12.82
CA SER A 543 -25.02 8.95 -13.19
C SER A 543 -25.01 9.34 -14.68
N CYS A 544 -23.83 9.41 -15.30
CA CYS A 544 -23.66 9.74 -16.70
C CYS A 544 -22.48 8.95 -17.31
N PRO A 545 -22.65 7.63 -17.54
CA PRO A 545 -21.59 6.77 -18.04
C PRO A 545 -21.08 7.19 -19.42
N VAL A 546 -19.80 6.91 -19.69
CA VAL A 546 -19.12 7.27 -20.94
C VAL A 546 -19.87 6.76 -22.17
N THR A 547 -20.08 7.66 -23.13
CA THR A 547 -20.65 7.35 -24.45
C THR A 547 -19.63 7.49 -25.58
N GLY A 548 -18.48 8.11 -25.33
CA GLY A 548 -17.39 8.17 -26.29
C GLY A 548 -16.09 8.74 -25.72
N THR A 549 -15.05 8.71 -26.54
CA THR A 549 -13.74 9.29 -26.21
C THR A 549 -13.24 10.10 -27.39
N VAL A 550 -12.62 11.25 -27.13
CA VAL A 550 -11.92 12.05 -28.13
C VAL A 550 -10.64 12.59 -27.53
N ALA A 551 -9.56 12.71 -28.32
CA ALA A 551 -8.34 13.37 -27.86
C ALA A 551 -7.76 12.83 -26.53
N GLY A 552 -7.95 11.54 -26.24
CA GLY A 552 -7.47 10.93 -25.00
C GLY A 552 -8.28 11.26 -23.74
N THR A 553 -9.50 11.78 -23.87
CA THR A 553 -10.42 12.08 -22.76
C THR A 553 -11.81 11.52 -23.06
N ALA A 554 -12.54 11.11 -22.02
CA ALA A 554 -13.89 10.59 -22.18
C ALA A 554 -14.93 11.72 -22.17
N TYR A 555 -16.06 11.44 -22.80
CA TYR A 555 -17.27 12.22 -22.67
C TYR A 555 -18.49 11.31 -22.56
N ALA A 556 -19.56 11.88 -22.02
CA ALA A 556 -20.84 11.24 -21.81
C ALA A 556 -21.96 12.21 -22.18
N HIS A 557 -22.98 11.71 -22.87
CA HIS A 557 -24.25 12.42 -23.08
C HIS A 557 -25.37 11.60 -22.42
N CYS A 558 -26.05 12.18 -21.45
CA CYS A 558 -27.09 11.53 -20.65
C CYS A 558 -28.30 12.46 -20.48
N GLY A 559 -29.38 12.16 -21.20
CA GLY A 559 -30.55 13.02 -21.23
C GLY A 559 -30.22 14.37 -21.87
N SER A 560 -30.37 15.46 -21.13
CA SER A 560 -30.00 16.81 -21.59
C SER A 560 -28.58 17.22 -21.25
N ASN A 561 -27.84 16.39 -20.50
CA ASN A 561 -26.53 16.74 -19.94
C ASN A 561 -25.39 16.12 -20.73
N TRP A 562 -24.34 16.91 -20.93
CA TRP A 562 -23.08 16.46 -21.50
C TRP A 562 -21.95 16.68 -20.50
N TRP A 563 -21.11 15.67 -20.30
CA TRP A 563 -19.99 15.71 -19.37
C TRP A 563 -18.71 15.23 -20.05
N SER A 564 -17.58 15.84 -19.71
CA SER A 564 -16.27 15.27 -19.97
C SER A 564 -15.53 15.06 -18.67
N TYR A 565 -14.88 13.90 -18.55
CA TYR A 565 -14.10 13.50 -17.38
C TYR A 565 -13.07 12.45 -17.78
N ASP A 566 -12.08 12.21 -16.91
CA ASP A 566 -11.13 11.12 -17.05
C ASP A 566 -11.65 9.81 -16.44
N THR A 567 -11.25 8.69 -17.04
CA THR A 567 -11.56 7.32 -16.62
C THR A 567 -10.25 6.53 -16.45
N PRO A 568 -10.27 5.33 -15.85
CA PRO A 568 -9.08 4.49 -15.79
C PRO A 568 -8.43 4.25 -17.15
N SER A 569 -9.23 4.10 -18.21
CA SER A 569 -8.73 3.89 -19.57
C SER A 569 -8.06 5.13 -20.15
N THR A 570 -8.63 6.33 -19.97
CA THR A 570 -8.03 7.56 -20.50
C THR A 570 -6.78 7.94 -19.72
N ILE A 571 -6.80 7.74 -18.39
CA ILE A 571 -5.63 7.90 -17.52
C ILE A 571 -4.50 6.97 -17.98
N ALA A 572 -4.76 5.69 -18.26
CA ALA A 572 -3.73 4.78 -18.73
C ALA A 572 -3.05 5.28 -20.03
N GLY A 573 -3.83 5.83 -20.95
CA GLY A 573 -3.32 6.49 -22.17
C GLY A 573 -2.46 7.73 -21.85
N LYS A 574 -2.95 8.61 -20.97
CA LYS A 574 -2.22 9.82 -20.55
C LYS A 574 -0.91 9.51 -19.82
N MET A 575 -0.91 8.52 -18.93
CA MET A 575 0.30 8.10 -18.21
C MET A 575 1.32 7.46 -19.17
N SER A 576 0.85 6.65 -20.12
CA SER A 576 1.72 6.10 -21.18
C SER A 576 2.35 7.21 -22.02
N TRP A 577 1.55 8.22 -22.38
CA TRP A 577 2.05 9.39 -23.09
C TRP A 577 3.07 10.18 -22.26
N ALA A 578 2.79 10.45 -20.98
CA ALA A 578 3.70 11.16 -20.07
C ALA A 578 5.07 10.47 -19.97
N LYS A 579 5.09 9.14 -19.86
CA LYS A 579 6.32 8.35 -19.91
C LYS A 579 7.06 8.52 -21.23
N SER A 580 6.35 8.46 -22.36
CA SER A 580 6.96 8.64 -23.69
C SER A 580 7.57 10.03 -23.90
N GLN A 581 7.04 11.04 -23.20
CA GLN A 581 7.53 12.42 -23.24
C GLN A 581 8.69 12.70 -22.28
N GLY A 582 9.09 11.71 -21.46
CA GLY A 582 10.16 11.85 -20.47
C GLY A 582 9.76 12.73 -19.28
N LEU A 583 8.46 12.83 -18.97
CA LEU A 583 7.95 13.71 -17.93
C LEU A 583 8.31 13.23 -16.52
N GLY A 584 8.29 14.15 -15.55
CA GLY A 584 8.59 13.85 -14.15
C GLY A 584 7.55 12.96 -13.46
N GLY A 585 6.34 12.86 -14.02
CA GLY A 585 5.23 12.11 -13.47
C GLY A 585 3.88 12.76 -13.75
N ALA A 586 2.93 12.61 -12.82
CA ALA A 586 1.63 13.24 -12.88
C ALA A 586 1.16 13.69 -11.49
N PHE A 587 0.20 14.61 -11.50
CA PHE A 587 -0.57 14.97 -10.32
C PHE A 587 -2.07 14.99 -10.63
N PHE A 588 -2.89 15.10 -9.59
CA PHE A 588 -4.34 15.17 -9.77
C PHE A 588 -5.04 16.08 -8.77
N TRP A 589 -6.16 16.65 -9.25
CA TRP A 589 -7.11 17.45 -8.49
C TRP A 589 -8.48 16.77 -8.51
N GLU A 590 -9.08 16.37 -7.40
CA GLU A 590 -8.53 16.23 -6.05
C GLU A 590 -9.07 14.95 -5.41
N PHE A 591 -8.50 14.51 -4.29
CA PHE A 591 -8.74 13.18 -3.73
C PHE A 591 -10.22 12.83 -3.51
N SER A 592 -11.05 13.80 -3.10
CA SER A 592 -12.44 13.50 -2.75
C SER A 592 -13.32 13.17 -3.96
N GLY A 593 -12.88 13.53 -5.17
CA GLY A 593 -13.58 13.21 -6.41
C GLY A 593 -13.48 11.74 -6.86
N ASP A 594 -12.52 10.98 -6.31
CA ASP A 594 -12.33 9.56 -6.63
C ASP A 594 -13.32 8.65 -5.89
N THR A 595 -13.39 7.39 -6.32
CA THR A 595 -14.19 6.36 -5.66
C THR A 595 -13.61 5.97 -4.30
N GLY A 596 -14.44 5.34 -3.45
CA GLY A 596 -14.04 4.92 -2.12
C GLY A 596 -12.88 3.91 -2.07
N ASP A 597 -12.57 3.26 -3.19
CA ASP A 597 -11.46 2.33 -3.42
C ASP A 597 -10.30 2.93 -4.26
N GLY A 598 -10.34 4.24 -4.53
CA GLY A 598 -9.27 4.99 -5.19
C GLY A 598 -9.01 4.52 -6.63
N GLU A 599 -10.06 4.34 -7.44
CA GLU A 599 -9.98 3.77 -8.77
C GLU A 599 -9.11 4.60 -9.74
N LEU A 600 -9.28 5.92 -9.77
CA LEU A 600 -8.47 6.78 -10.64
C LEU A 600 -7.04 6.93 -10.12
N VAL A 601 -6.84 7.05 -8.80
CA VAL A 601 -5.50 7.02 -8.20
C VAL A 601 -4.78 5.71 -8.52
N ASN A 602 -5.50 4.59 -8.53
CA ASN A 602 -4.97 3.29 -8.93
C ASN A 602 -4.56 3.26 -10.41
N ALA A 603 -5.36 3.85 -11.29
CA ALA A 603 -5.05 3.95 -12.71
C ALA A 603 -3.80 4.81 -12.95
N ILE A 604 -3.63 5.91 -12.21
CA ILE A 604 -2.41 6.74 -12.26
C ILE A 604 -1.21 5.92 -11.80
N SER A 605 -1.28 5.31 -10.61
CA SER A 605 -0.14 4.59 -10.03
C SER A 605 0.27 3.34 -10.79
N SER A 606 -0.67 2.63 -11.41
CA SER A 606 -0.37 1.37 -12.13
C SER A 606 0.21 1.63 -13.53
N ASN A 607 0.12 2.86 -14.04
CA ASN A 607 0.53 3.20 -15.40
C ASN A 607 1.69 4.21 -15.47
N LEU A 608 2.19 4.72 -14.34
CA LEU A 608 3.36 5.63 -14.27
C LEU A 608 4.67 4.94 -13.93
#